data_AF-A0A9P7BV82-F1
#
_entry.id   AF-A0A9P7BV82-F1
#
_cell.length_a   1.000
_cell.length_b   1.000
_cell.length_c   1.000
_cell.angle_alpha   90.00
_cell.angle_beta   90.00
_cell.angle_gamma   90.00
#
_symmetry.space_group_name_H-M   'P 1'
#
loop_
_entity.id
_entity.type
_entity.pdbx_description
1 polymer ?
#
loop_
_entity_poly.entity_id
_entity_poly.type
_entity_poly.pdbx_seq_one_letter_code
_entity_poly.pdbx_strand_id
1 'polypeptide(L)'
;MPESNDPDCSTKLTVKEKHQQIVNGGSISTIDTDVRTGFRLKRRLVSEANCQRGLQNVQFIPLLHVQTHVAQYNSIRIGINPSQDWATMGVVDKCHLRDDFCVVRMTDMKGDYLYVYITDKAYKKFENAIGMGSVLVFKRPNVLVANKANGTAALHVSQIQQMWVVGQSLDLVCCQGYSRQGQVCEEWIDRRAGEYCDVHLTKVCNYSKNGRMELASGDVGIDIRWATAVKQADGRIVYQAKKRPDIKSTAQKKVAAYYIKGKGLINVKGELFKKALQEKNNTVDNNANIAEFLKGRRDNGSEMIRKLKGIEEEKPRYSLTKEALQKMGLGKNVLSEEEEEAKKRSFDALSKETQANIEKKPRFILL
;
A
#
# COMPACT_ATOMS: atom_id res chain seq x y z
N MET A 1 19.35 64.17 47.71
CA MET A 1 19.39 65.54 48.24
C MET A 1 20.54 66.31 47.57
N PRO A 2 20.33 67.28 46.65
CA PRO A 2 19.26 67.37 45.62
C PRO A 2 19.78 67.58 44.17
N GLU A 3 19.08 67.26 43.07
CA GLU A 3 18.09 66.20 42.74
C GLU A 3 17.77 66.23 41.21
N SER A 4 17.24 65.13 40.65
CA SER A 4 16.33 65.02 39.46
C SER A 4 16.63 65.70 38.09
N ASN A 5 16.66 64.90 37.00
CA ASN A 5 15.50 64.80 36.08
C ASN A 5 15.63 63.61 35.12
N ASP A 6 14.54 62.86 34.98
CA ASP A 6 14.40 61.61 34.21
C ASP A 6 13.60 61.85 32.90
N PRO A 7 13.44 60.84 32.01
CA PRO A 7 13.23 61.07 30.58
C PRO A 7 11.76 61.12 30.14
N ASP A 8 11.51 61.57 28.90
CA ASP A 8 10.31 61.13 28.18
C ASP A 8 10.40 61.20 26.63
N CYS A 9 9.39 60.59 26.01
CA CYS A 9 8.88 60.75 24.66
C CYS A 9 9.51 59.94 23.50
N SER A 10 8.95 58.74 23.37
CA SER A 10 8.92 57.93 22.15
C SER A 10 8.58 58.68 20.85
N THR A 11 9.36 58.47 19.79
CA THR A 11 8.90 58.61 18.40
C THR A 11 8.78 57.24 17.73
N LYS A 12 7.54 56.83 17.44
CA LYS A 12 7.21 55.59 16.73
C LYS A 12 7.58 55.72 15.25
N LEU A 13 8.65 55.07 14.80
CA LEU A 13 8.90 54.91 13.36
C LEU A 13 7.95 53.87 12.75
N THR A 14 7.38 54.21 11.61
CA THR A 14 6.22 53.51 11.03
C THR A 14 6.62 52.28 10.20
N VAL A 15 5.68 51.35 10.04
CA VAL A 15 5.87 50.02 9.40
C VAL A 15 6.29 50.09 7.91
N LYS A 16 6.35 51.28 7.29
CA LYS A 16 6.62 51.44 5.85
C LYS A 16 8.09 51.46 5.44
N GLU A 17 9.04 51.67 6.37
CA GLU A 17 10.47 51.74 6.01
C GLU A 17 11.17 50.37 5.93
N LYS A 18 10.51 49.28 6.38
CA LYS A 18 11.01 47.90 6.19
C LYS A 18 10.75 47.30 4.80
N HIS A 19 10.22 48.08 3.84
CA HIS A 19 9.84 47.60 2.51
C HIS A 19 10.65 48.17 1.34
N GLN A 20 11.74 48.91 1.60
CA GLN A 20 12.65 49.40 0.55
C GLN A 20 14.13 49.05 0.80
N GLN A 21 14.38 47.75 1.04
CA GLN A 21 15.68 47.11 0.78
C GLN A 21 15.47 45.78 0.04
N ILE A 22 14.74 45.82 -1.08
CA ILE A 22 14.54 44.68 -2.00
C ILE A 22 14.72 45.12 -3.47
N VAL A 23 15.81 45.84 -3.77
CA VAL A 23 16.33 45.94 -5.14
C VAL A 23 17.86 46.05 -5.09
N ASN A 24 18.54 45.55 -6.13
CA ASN A 24 19.98 45.61 -6.39
C ASN A 24 20.87 44.64 -5.60
N GLY A 25 20.89 43.39 -6.11
CA GLY A 25 21.79 42.32 -5.70
C GLY A 25 21.79 41.20 -6.72
N GLY A 26 22.11 41.51 -7.98
CA GLY A 26 22.11 40.57 -9.11
C GLY A 26 23.23 39.55 -9.06
N SER A 27 23.27 38.71 -8.02
CA SER A 27 24.17 37.55 -7.97
C SER A 27 23.70 36.48 -8.94
N ILE A 28 24.61 35.94 -9.74
CA ILE A 28 24.41 34.68 -10.48
C ILE A 28 23.94 33.64 -9.46
N SER A 29 22.71 33.15 -9.61
CA SER A 29 22.11 32.24 -8.64
C SER A 29 22.78 30.88 -8.74
N THR A 30 23.80 30.64 -7.92
CA THR A 30 24.48 29.35 -7.81
C THR A 30 23.46 28.29 -7.42
N ILE A 31 23.06 27.44 -8.37
CA ILE A 31 22.00 26.45 -8.12
C ILE A 31 22.56 25.35 -7.22
N ASP A 32 22.13 25.38 -5.97
CA ASP A 32 22.45 24.39 -4.95
C ASP A 32 22.07 22.98 -5.42
N THR A 33 23.04 22.08 -5.50
CA THR A 33 22.90 20.73 -6.07
C THR A 33 23.39 19.70 -5.07
N ASP A 34 22.62 18.64 -4.81
CA ASP A 34 23.08 17.54 -3.93
C ASP A 34 24.10 16.65 -4.64
N VAL A 35 25.27 16.48 -4.02
CA VAL A 35 26.43 15.78 -4.61
C VAL A 35 26.19 14.29 -4.87
N ARG A 36 25.28 13.62 -4.16
CA ARG A 36 25.02 12.17 -4.36
C ARG A 36 23.96 11.88 -5.41
N THR A 37 22.97 12.76 -5.55
CA THR A 37 21.80 12.54 -6.43
C THR A 37 21.79 13.41 -7.68
N GLY A 38 22.51 14.54 -7.67
CA GLY A 38 22.42 15.55 -8.72
C GLY A 38 21.06 16.29 -8.74
N PHE A 39 20.31 16.26 -7.63
CA PHE A 39 19.07 17.02 -7.50
C PHE A 39 19.38 18.49 -7.21
N ARG A 40 18.77 19.39 -8.00
CA ARG A 40 18.84 20.84 -7.80
C ARG A 40 17.80 21.25 -6.76
N LEU A 41 18.21 22.00 -5.74
CA LEU A 41 17.39 22.37 -4.60
C LEU A 41 16.98 23.84 -4.69
N LYS A 42 15.68 24.14 -4.56
CA LYS A 42 15.14 25.49 -4.48
C LYS A 42 15.25 26.08 -3.06
N ARG A 43 15.10 25.23 -2.05
CA ARG A 43 15.17 25.60 -0.62
C ARG A 43 15.78 24.44 0.16
N ARG A 44 17.10 24.48 0.41
CA ARG A 44 17.78 23.52 1.27
C ARG A 44 17.46 23.82 2.74
N LEU A 45 17.04 22.79 3.48
CA LEU A 45 16.76 22.83 4.92
C LEU A 45 17.92 22.21 5.73
N VAL A 46 18.68 21.29 5.13
CA VAL A 46 19.83 20.63 5.76
C VAL A 46 21.09 20.93 4.97
N SER A 47 22.03 21.65 5.59
CA SER A 47 23.33 21.96 5.00
C SER A 47 24.06 20.69 4.54
N GLU A 48 24.86 20.81 3.49
CA GLU A 48 25.50 19.64 2.88
C GLU A 48 26.38 18.87 3.88
N ALA A 49 27.21 19.57 4.65
CA ALA A 49 28.06 18.98 5.69
C ALA A 49 27.26 18.20 6.75
N ASN A 50 26.05 18.63 7.11
CA ASN A 50 25.18 17.88 8.03
C ASN A 50 24.63 16.61 7.37
N CYS A 51 24.25 16.71 6.10
CA CYS A 51 23.75 15.59 5.32
C CYS A 51 24.84 14.54 5.03
N GLN A 52 26.08 14.97 4.76
CA GLN A 52 27.25 14.10 4.66
C GLN A 52 27.54 13.43 6.01
N ARG A 53 27.72 14.19 7.10
CA ARG A 53 28.00 13.65 8.45
C ARG A 53 26.97 12.60 8.90
N GLY A 54 25.68 12.85 8.67
CA GLY A 54 24.65 11.89 9.01
C GLY A 54 24.74 10.57 8.24
N LEU A 55 25.36 10.55 7.06
CA LEU A 55 25.47 9.39 6.16
C LEU A 55 26.86 8.73 6.12
N GLN A 56 27.86 9.25 6.84
CA GLN A 56 29.26 8.80 6.78
C GLN A 56 29.48 7.29 7.00
N ASN A 57 28.63 6.62 7.77
CA ASN A 57 28.77 5.20 8.14
C ASN A 57 27.66 4.31 7.53
N VAL A 58 27.18 4.64 6.33
CA VAL A 58 26.02 3.99 5.70
C VAL A 58 26.19 3.91 4.18
N GLN A 59 25.92 2.74 3.59
CA GLN A 59 25.98 2.57 2.13
C GLN A 59 24.85 3.35 1.45
N PHE A 60 25.18 4.27 0.55
CA PHE A 60 24.17 4.96 -0.25
C PHE A 60 23.70 4.09 -1.42
N ILE A 61 22.39 3.91 -1.57
CA ILE A 61 21.75 3.10 -2.60
C ILE A 61 20.76 3.98 -3.38
N PRO A 62 21.04 4.26 -4.67
CA PRO A 62 20.11 4.97 -5.55
C PRO A 62 18.77 4.23 -5.64
N LEU A 63 17.66 4.98 -5.74
CA LEU A 63 16.30 4.42 -5.68
C LEU A 63 16.06 3.28 -6.70
N LEU A 64 16.65 3.41 -7.89
CA LEU A 64 16.67 2.41 -8.97
C LEU A 64 17.15 1.01 -8.48
N HIS A 65 18.13 0.97 -7.58
CA HIS A 65 18.73 -0.29 -7.10
C HIS A 65 18.11 -0.80 -5.79
N VAL A 66 17.26 -0.02 -5.12
CA VAL A 66 16.67 -0.41 -3.82
C VAL A 66 15.83 -1.69 -3.95
N GLN A 67 15.04 -1.84 -5.02
CA GLN A 67 14.23 -3.05 -5.20
C GLN A 67 15.10 -4.31 -5.39
N THR A 68 16.17 -4.20 -6.18
CA THR A 68 17.16 -5.28 -6.39
C THR A 68 17.89 -5.62 -5.10
N HIS A 69 18.33 -4.62 -4.33
CA HIS A 69 19.01 -4.79 -3.05
C HIS A 69 18.11 -5.49 -2.01
N VAL A 70 16.83 -5.10 -1.93
CA VAL A 70 15.83 -5.77 -1.09
C VAL A 70 15.58 -7.21 -1.53
N ALA A 71 15.49 -7.47 -2.84
CA ALA A 71 15.33 -8.82 -3.36
C ALA A 71 16.54 -9.71 -3.02
N GLN A 72 17.76 -9.16 -3.13
CA GLN A 72 19.00 -9.83 -2.72
C GLN A 72 19.01 -10.12 -1.21
N TYR A 73 18.68 -9.13 -0.38
CA TYR A 73 18.62 -9.27 1.09
C TYR A 73 17.66 -10.37 1.55
N ASN A 74 16.52 -10.54 0.86
CA ASN A 74 15.54 -11.58 1.18
C ASN A 74 15.85 -12.94 0.51
N SER A 75 16.89 -13.04 -0.30
CA SER A 75 17.20 -14.26 -1.07
C SER A 75 18.17 -15.18 -0.35
N ILE A 76 17.73 -16.41 -0.09
CA ILE A 76 18.52 -17.46 0.61
C ILE A 76 19.76 -17.90 -0.22
N ARG A 77 19.82 -17.57 -1.51
CA ARG A 77 20.83 -18.06 -2.46
C ARG A 77 22.13 -17.24 -2.50
N ILE A 78 22.24 -16.15 -1.75
CA ILE A 78 23.44 -15.30 -1.74
C ILE A 78 24.20 -15.57 -0.45
N GLY A 79 25.44 -16.06 -0.55
CA GLY A 79 26.27 -16.45 0.60
C GLY A 79 26.72 -15.30 1.51
N ILE A 80 26.48 -14.05 1.10
CA ILE A 80 26.74 -12.84 1.88
C ILE A 80 25.51 -11.93 1.76
N ASN A 81 24.73 -11.81 2.83
CA ASN A 81 23.61 -10.88 2.86
C ASN A 81 24.15 -9.43 2.76
N PRO A 82 23.53 -8.55 1.95
CA PRO A 82 23.93 -7.16 1.90
C PRO A 82 23.70 -6.45 3.25
N SER A 83 24.48 -5.40 3.51
CA SER A 83 24.48 -4.70 4.80
C SER A 83 23.12 -4.06 5.11
N GLN A 84 22.60 -4.27 6.32
CA GLN A 84 21.43 -3.56 6.85
C GLN A 84 21.65 -2.03 6.92
N ASP A 85 22.91 -1.62 6.98
CA ASP A 85 23.36 -0.23 7.06
C ASP A 85 23.39 0.47 5.69
N TRP A 86 22.19 0.68 5.13
CA TRP A 86 22.01 1.45 3.89
C TRP A 86 21.10 2.67 4.04
N ALA A 87 21.21 3.59 3.08
CA ALA A 87 20.41 4.79 2.96
C ALA A 87 20.02 5.04 1.51
N THR A 88 18.89 5.73 1.31
CA THR A 88 18.42 6.17 -0.01
C THR A 88 17.88 7.59 0.06
N MET A 89 17.81 8.26 -1.08
CA MET A 89 17.28 9.60 -1.23
C MET A 89 16.36 9.63 -2.46
N GLY A 90 15.31 10.44 -2.41
CA GLY A 90 14.42 10.66 -3.56
C GLY A 90 13.49 11.85 -3.34
N VAL A 91 12.84 12.26 -4.42
CA VAL A 91 11.90 13.37 -4.46
C VAL A 91 10.48 12.85 -4.23
N VAL A 92 9.67 13.52 -3.42
CA VAL A 92 8.25 13.20 -3.22
C VAL A 92 7.43 13.67 -4.42
N ASP A 93 6.74 12.75 -5.09
CA ASP A 93 5.81 13.09 -6.18
C ASP A 93 4.34 12.92 -5.80
N LYS A 94 3.98 11.90 -4.98
CA LYS A 94 2.64 11.82 -4.37
C LYS A 94 2.72 11.70 -2.85
N CYS A 95 1.84 12.40 -2.16
CA CYS A 95 1.78 12.46 -0.70
C CYS A 95 0.33 12.24 -0.25
N HIS A 96 0.12 11.26 0.63
CA HIS A 96 -1.17 10.97 1.25
C HIS A 96 -1.03 11.16 2.76
N LEU A 97 -1.39 12.36 3.22
CA LEU A 97 -1.41 12.73 4.63
C LEU A 97 -2.63 12.10 5.34
N ARG A 98 -2.45 11.73 6.60
CA ARG A 98 -3.47 11.30 7.57
C ARG A 98 -3.03 11.81 8.94
N ASP A 99 -3.97 12.00 9.84
CA ASP A 99 -3.77 12.61 11.17
C ASP A 99 -2.64 11.95 11.99
N ASP A 100 -2.40 10.65 11.78
CA ASP A 100 -1.43 9.84 12.51
C ASP A 100 -0.18 9.43 11.73
N PHE A 101 -0.21 9.49 10.39
CA PHE A 101 0.83 8.93 9.52
C PHE A 101 0.73 9.45 8.08
N CYS A 102 1.82 9.32 7.31
CA CYS A 102 1.83 9.65 5.89
C CYS A 102 2.27 8.47 5.02
N VAL A 103 1.66 8.35 3.84
CA VAL A 103 2.13 7.48 2.76
C VAL A 103 2.66 8.35 1.62
N VAL A 104 3.92 8.13 1.27
CA VAL A 104 4.68 8.94 0.31
C VAL A 104 5.11 8.06 -0.86
N ARG A 105 4.86 8.51 -2.10
CA ARG A 105 5.51 7.99 -3.31
C ARG A 105 6.73 8.86 -3.59
N MET A 106 7.91 8.28 -3.43
CA MET A 106 9.18 8.93 -3.79
C MET A 106 9.69 8.40 -5.13
N THR A 107 10.42 9.24 -5.87
CA THR A 107 10.96 8.98 -7.21
C THR A 107 12.39 9.52 -7.33
N ASP A 108 13.21 8.91 -8.20
CA ASP A 108 14.50 9.46 -8.63
C ASP A 108 14.34 10.39 -9.86
N MET A 109 13.09 10.69 -10.24
CA MET A 109 12.68 11.39 -11.46
C MET A 109 13.05 10.68 -12.79
N LYS A 110 13.91 9.65 -12.74
CA LYS A 110 14.29 8.76 -13.85
C LYS A 110 13.28 7.63 -14.14
N GLY A 111 12.06 7.72 -13.61
CA GLY A 111 10.96 6.79 -13.89
C GLY A 111 10.78 5.63 -12.90
N ASP A 112 11.69 5.44 -11.94
CA ASP A 112 11.54 4.48 -10.83
C ASP A 112 11.05 5.15 -9.55
N TYR A 113 10.13 4.46 -8.85
CA TYR A 113 9.45 4.96 -7.67
C TYR A 113 9.33 3.90 -6.56
N LEU A 114 9.17 4.38 -5.33
CA LEU A 114 9.07 3.57 -4.13
C LEU A 114 8.02 4.17 -3.18
N TYR A 115 7.31 3.33 -2.45
CA TYR A 115 6.38 3.78 -1.42
C TYR A 115 7.07 3.77 -0.06
N VAL A 116 6.89 4.85 0.71
CA VAL A 116 7.41 4.99 2.07
C VAL A 116 6.30 5.38 3.02
N TYR A 117 6.22 4.66 4.13
CA TYR A 117 5.26 4.86 5.20
C TYR A 117 5.97 5.51 6.38
N ILE A 118 5.53 6.72 6.74
CA ILE A 118 6.13 7.52 7.80
C ILE A 118 5.14 7.56 8.96
N THR A 119 5.53 7.05 10.13
CA THR A 119 4.66 6.93 11.31
C THR A 119 5.25 7.63 12.54
N ASP A 120 4.43 7.74 13.59
CA ASP A 120 4.84 8.03 14.97
C ASP A 120 5.67 9.33 15.12
N LYS A 121 6.87 9.24 15.69
CA LYS A 121 7.73 10.38 16.02
C LYS A 121 8.32 11.04 14.78
N ALA A 122 8.60 10.26 13.73
CA ALA A 122 9.07 10.78 12.45
C ALA A 122 7.99 11.66 11.80
N TYR A 123 6.74 11.17 11.75
CA TYR A 123 5.63 11.93 11.16
C TYR A 123 5.40 13.26 11.88
N LYS A 124 5.16 13.22 13.20
CA LYS A 124 4.86 14.42 14.01
C LYS A 124 5.93 15.52 13.97
N LYS A 125 7.20 15.18 13.69
CA LYS A 125 8.28 16.17 13.54
C LYS A 125 8.33 16.79 12.15
N PHE A 126 8.06 16.01 11.11
CA PHE A 126 8.31 16.39 9.72
C PHE A 126 7.04 16.68 8.90
N GLU A 127 5.84 16.48 9.45
CA GLU A 127 4.53 16.73 8.83
C GLU A 127 4.50 18.03 8.00
N ASN A 128 4.77 19.19 8.62
CA ASN A 128 4.78 20.50 7.95
C ASN A 128 5.88 20.67 6.89
N ALA A 129 6.90 19.81 6.88
CA ALA A 129 8.01 19.84 5.93
C ALA A 129 7.86 18.79 4.81
N ILE A 130 6.93 17.83 4.94
CA ILE A 130 6.63 16.80 3.93
C ILE A 130 5.56 17.35 2.99
N GLY A 131 5.99 17.78 1.80
CA GLY A 131 5.09 18.17 0.71
C GLY A 131 5.54 17.59 -0.64
N MET A 132 4.74 17.82 -1.69
CA MET A 132 5.13 17.51 -3.06
C MET A 132 6.42 18.26 -3.44
N GLY A 133 7.32 17.63 -4.18
CA GLY A 133 8.65 18.17 -4.50
C GLY A 133 9.64 18.17 -3.33
N SER A 134 9.32 17.61 -2.16
CA SER A 134 10.28 17.53 -1.05
C SER A 134 11.33 16.45 -1.30
N VAL A 135 12.59 16.72 -1.03
CA VAL A 135 13.69 15.76 -1.12
C VAL A 135 13.89 15.12 0.25
N LEU A 136 13.64 13.81 0.33
CA LEU A 136 13.73 13.04 1.57
C LEU A 136 14.95 12.10 1.54
N VAL A 137 15.66 12.03 2.66
CA VAL A 137 16.69 11.02 2.92
C VAL A 137 16.16 10.05 3.95
N PHE A 138 16.34 8.76 3.69
CA PHE A 138 16.05 7.67 4.61
C PHE A 138 17.33 6.90 4.95
N LYS A 139 17.59 6.71 6.24
CA LYS A 139 18.75 6.01 6.80
C LYS A 139 18.28 4.82 7.62
N ARG A 140 18.76 3.61 7.31
CA ARG A 140 18.32 2.34 7.93
C ARG A 140 16.78 2.22 7.99
N PRO A 141 16.07 2.37 6.85
CA PRO A 141 14.62 2.18 6.82
C PRO A 141 14.24 0.71 7.06
N ASN A 142 13.08 0.48 7.67
CA ASN A 142 12.53 -0.88 7.78
C ASN A 142 11.91 -1.28 6.43
N VAL A 143 12.22 -2.46 5.91
CA VAL A 143 11.74 -2.90 4.60
C VAL A 143 10.42 -3.65 4.75
N LEU A 144 9.41 -3.23 3.99
CA LEU A 144 8.12 -3.90 3.89
C LEU A 144 8.02 -4.64 2.54
N VAL A 145 7.67 -5.92 2.60
CA VAL A 145 7.29 -6.71 1.41
C VAL A 145 5.76 -6.70 1.31
N ALA A 146 5.21 -6.54 0.11
CA ALA A 146 3.76 -6.57 -0.07
C ALA A 146 3.22 -8.00 0.13
N ASN A 147 1.98 -8.13 0.62
CA ASN A 147 1.34 -9.43 0.91
C ASN A 147 0.96 -10.27 -0.35
N LYS A 148 1.60 -10.05 -1.50
CA LYS A 148 1.35 -10.74 -2.77
C LYS A 148 2.69 -11.14 -3.36
N ALA A 149 2.76 -12.34 -3.94
CA ALA A 149 4.01 -13.00 -4.36
C ALA A 149 4.95 -12.13 -5.24
N ASN A 150 4.38 -11.25 -6.08
CA ASN A 150 5.14 -10.34 -6.96
C ASN A 150 5.11 -8.90 -6.41
N GLY A 151 5.34 -8.75 -5.11
CA GLY A 151 5.22 -7.49 -4.39
C GLY A 151 6.39 -6.54 -4.64
N THR A 152 6.11 -5.32 -5.08
CA THR A 152 7.08 -4.21 -4.99
C THR A 152 7.44 -3.97 -3.52
N ALA A 153 8.72 -3.84 -3.20
CA ALA A 153 9.15 -3.41 -1.88
C ALA A 153 8.57 -2.02 -1.54
N ALA A 154 8.38 -1.76 -0.25
CA ALA A 154 8.12 -0.44 0.31
C ALA A 154 8.99 -0.26 1.56
N LEU A 155 9.08 0.98 2.06
CA LEU A 155 9.85 1.30 3.26
C LEU A 155 8.94 1.80 4.39
N HIS A 156 9.37 1.60 5.62
CA HIS A 156 8.71 2.09 6.83
C HIS A 156 9.72 2.82 7.71
N VAL A 157 9.31 3.98 8.23
CA VAL A 157 10.12 4.83 9.10
C VAL A 157 9.26 5.34 10.25
N SER A 158 9.75 5.17 11.47
CA SER A 158 9.07 5.56 12.71
C SER A 158 9.91 6.52 13.57
N GLN A 159 11.25 6.42 13.50
CA GLN A 159 12.15 7.24 14.30
C GLN A 159 12.61 8.52 13.58
N ILE A 160 12.75 9.61 14.34
CA ILE A 160 13.23 10.91 13.87
C ILE A 160 14.64 10.82 13.23
N GLN A 161 15.51 9.95 13.73
CA GLN A 161 16.89 9.84 13.24
C GLN A 161 16.98 9.12 11.88
N GLN A 162 15.94 8.35 11.51
CA GLN A 162 15.89 7.56 10.26
C GLN A 162 15.47 8.38 9.04
N MET A 163 14.89 9.58 9.19
CA MET A 163 14.58 10.45 8.04
C MET A 163 14.93 11.91 8.28
N TRP A 164 15.40 12.59 7.24
CA TRP A 164 15.53 14.05 7.23
C TRP A 164 14.97 14.62 5.91
N VAL A 165 14.34 15.79 6.00
CA VAL A 165 13.91 16.57 4.82
C VAL A 165 15.08 17.45 4.40
N VAL A 166 15.70 17.17 3.25
CA VAL A 166 16.90 17.91 2.79
C VAL A 166 16.51 19.27 2.22
N GLY A 167 15.37 19.37 1.54
CA GLY A 167 14.90 20.59 0.91
C GLY A 167 13.75 20.34 -0.06
N GLN A 168 13.50 21.28 -0.96
CA GLN A 168 12.58 21.13 -2.09
C GLN A 168 13.34 21.07 -3.42
N SER A 169 12.99 20.13 -4.29
CA SER A 169 13.52 20.02 -5.65
C SER A 169 13.05 21.16 -6.53
N LEU A 170 13.96 21.72 -7.33
CA LEU A 170 13.65 22.71 -8.37
C LEU A 170 13.01 22.08 -9.62
N ASP A 171 13.31 20.80 -9.86
CA ASP A 171 13.12 20.15 -11.16
C ASP A 171 11.82 19.33 -11.28
N LEU A 172 11.11 19.06 -10.18
CA LEU A 172 9.85 18.33 -10.22
C LEU A 172 8.70 19.26 -10.63
N VAL A 173 8.10 19.02 -11.80
CA VAL A 173 7.04 19.85 -12.40
C VAL A 173 5.90 18.95 -12.91
N CYS A 174 4.66 19.46 -12.99
CA CYS A 174 3.55 18.74 -13.63
C CYS A 174 3.68 18.75 -15.16
N CYS A 175 3.26 17.68 -15.81
CA CYS A 175 3.21 17.58 -17.27
C CYS A 175 2.24 18.60 -17.90
N GLN A 176 2.72 19.38 -18.89
CA GLN A 176 1.91 20.39 -19.60
C GLN A 176 0.88 19.79 -20.59
N GLY A 177 0.89 18.48 -20.80
CA GLY A 177 -0.01 17.80 -21.74
C GLY A 177 -1.46 17.71 -21.26
N TYR A 178 -2.40 17.74 -22.21
CA TYR A 178 -3.84 17.57 -21.95
C TYR A 178 -4.33 16.14 -22.19
N SER A 179 -5.18 15.67 -21.28
CA SER A 179 -5.95 14.43 -21.42
C SER A 179 -7.01 14.55 -22.53
N ARG A 180 -7.54 13.42 -22.99
CA ARG A 180 -8.60 13.39 -24.03
C ARG A 180 -9.89 14.09 -23.61
N GLN A 181 -10.08 14.34 -22.32
CA GLN A 181 -11.23 15.04 -21.73
C GLN A 181 -10.92 16.51 -21.40
N GLY A 182 -9.87 17.11 -21.99
CA GLY A 182 -9.49 18.51 -21.78
C GLY A 182 -8.84 18.83 -20.42
N GLN A 183 -8.80 17.88 -19.48
CA GLN A 183 -8.11 18.03 -18.20
C GLN A 183 -6.58 18.04 -18.35
N VAL A 184 -5.89 18.87 -17.57
CA VAL A 184 -4.42 18.91 -17.49
C VAL A 184 -3.87 17.60 -16.90
N CYS A 185 -2.68 17.17 -17.33
CA CYS A 185 -2.07 15.95 -16.84
C CYS A 185 -1.44 16.11 -15.44
N GLU A 186 -1.96 15.36 -14.46
CA GLU A 186 -1.47 15.34 -13.07
C GLU A 186 -0.23 14.45 -12.82
N GLU A 187 0.50 14.04 -13.87
CA GLU A 187 1.71 13.23 -13.67
C GLU A 187 2.96 14.13 -13.63
N TRP A 188 3.79 13.92 -12.61
CA TRP A 188 5.01 14.68 -12.36
C TRP A 188 6.17 14.19 -13.24
N ILE A 189 7.02 15.13 -13.66
CA ILE A 189 8.14 14.93 -14.58
C ILE A 189 9.40 15.70 -14.11
N ASP A 190 10.57 15.29 -14.59
CA ASP A 190 11.80 16.09 -14.50
C ASP A 190 11.79 17.18 -15.58
N ARG A 191 11.79 18.44 -15.19
CA ARG A 191 11.88 19.59 -16.11
C ARG A 191 13.11 19.53 -17.03
N ARG A 192 14.18 18.86 -16.63
CA ARG A 192 15.41 18.66 -17.43
C ARG A 192 15.24 17.60 -18.51
N ALA A 193 14.32 16.65 -18.32
CA ALA A 193 14.00 15.62 -19.31
C ALA A 193 12.96 16.11 -20.34
N GLY A 194 12.13 17.09 -19.98
CA GLY A 194 11.22 17.78 -20.90
C GLY A 194 9.99 18.37 -20.20
N GLU A 195 9.00 18.76 -21.00
CA GLU A 195 7.75 19.39 -20.55
C GLU A 195 6.54 18.44 -20.55
N TYR A 196 6.72 17.24 -21.10
CA TYR A 196 5.68 16.22 -21.28
C TYR A 196 6.10 14.89 -20.66
N CYS A 197 5.17 14.22 -19.98
CA CYS A 197 5.38 12.85 -19.51
C CYS A 197 5.40 11.86 -20.69
N ASP A 198 5.95 10.66 -20.51
CA ASP A 198 6.17 9.69 -21.61
C ASP A 198 4.92 9.43 -22.46
N VAL A 199 3.73 9.46 -21.85
CA VAL A 199 2.44 9.27 -22.54
C VAL A 199 2.12 10.45 -23.47
N HIS A 200 2.38 11.68 -23.06
CA HIS A 200 2.20 12.87 -23.89
C HIS A 200 3.35 13.04 -24.88
N LEU A 201 4.59 12.76 -24.49
CA LEU A 201 5.75 12.74 -25.37
C LEU A 201 5.57 11.75 -26.53
N THR A 202 5.06 10.54 -26.27
CA THR A 202 4.71 9.56 -27.31
C THR A 202 3.64 10.11 -28.28
N LYS A 203 2.62 10.83 -27.78
CA LYS A 203 1.60 11.46 -28.65
C LYS A 203 2.20 12.55 -29.53
N VAL A 204 3.02 13.45 -28.96
CA VAL A 204 3.68 14.55 -29.67
C VAL A 204 4.63 14.00 -30.75
N CYS A 205 5.43 12.97 -30.41
CA CYS A 205 6.27 12.26 -31.36
C CYS A 205 5.45 11.63 -32.50
N ASN A 206 4.37 10.89 -32.19
CA ASN A 206 3.55 10.25 -33.20
C ASN A 206 2.81 11.28 -34.09
N TYR A 207 2.40 12.41 -33.54
CA TYR A 207 1.85 13.53 -34.33
C TYR A 207 2.92 14.09 -35.30
N SER A 208 4.15 14.31 -34.82
CA SER A 208 5.26 14.76 -35.66
C SER A 208 5.69 13.74 -36.72
N LYS A 209 5.58 12.42 -36.45
CA LYS A 209 5.81 11.36 -37.44
C LYS A 209 4.73 11.40 -38.52
N ASN A 210 3.45 11.50 -38.13
CA ASN A 210 2.34 11.52 -39.08
C ASN A 210 2.28 12.81 -39.92
N GLY A 211 2.85 13.91 -39.44
CA GLY A 211 2.96 15.16 -40.20
C GLY A 211 4.13 15.19 -41.22
N ARG A 212 4.95 14.14 -41.29
CA ARG A 212 6.18 14.07 -42.08
C ARG A 212 6.29 12.72 -42.79
N MET A 213 5.95 12.71 -44.08
CA MET A 213 5.91 11.49 -44.90
C MET A 213 7.25 10.73 -44.87
N GLU A 214 8.37 11.45 -44.78
CA GLU A 214 9.73 10.91 -44.70
C GLU A 214 10.01 10.15 -43.39
N LEU A 215 9.30 10.47 -42.30
CA LEU A 215 9.38 9.77 -41.00
C LEU A 215 8.30 8.69 -40.84
N ALA A 216 7.31 8.66 -41.72
CA ALA A 216 6.22 7.67 -41.70
C ALA A 216 6.59 6.35 -42.39
N SER A 217 7.63 6.33 -43.24
CA SER A 217 7.95 5.20 -44.14
C SER A 217 8.97 4.19 -43.57
N GLY A 218 9.26 4.21 -42.27
CA GLY A 218 10.26 3.33 -41.64
C GLY A 218 9.72 2.49 -40.49
N ASP A 219 9.89 1.17 -40.57
CA ASP A 219 9.60 0.20 -39.48
C ASP A 219 10.58 0.33 -38.29
N VAL A 220 11.57 1.23 -38.41
CA VAL A 220 12.41 1.71 -37.31
C VAL A 220 11.61 2.63 -36.39
N GLY A 221 10.72 2.03 -35.60
CA GLY A 221 9.97 2.69 -34.56
C GLY A 221 10.90 3.36 -33.54
N ILE A 222 11.15 4.67 -33.71
CA ILE A 222 11.86 5.50 -32.73
C ILE A 222 11.07 5.44 -31.41
N ASP A 223 11.54 4.61 -30.49
CA ASP A 223 11.01 4.50 -29.13
C ASP A 223 11.80 5.46 -28.24
N ILE A 224 11.19 6.60 -27.92
CA ILE A 224 11.80 7.69 -27.14
C ILE A 224 11.82 7.34 -25.63
N ARG A 225 11.35 6.14 -25.24
CA ARG A 225 11.44 5.67 -23.87
C ARG A 225 12.88 5.40 -23.47
N TRP A 226 13.15 5.70 -22.22
CA TRP A 226 14.37 5.29 -21.54
C TRP A 226 14.55 3.77 -21.64
N ALA A 227 15.65 3.36 -22.28
CA ALA A 227 15.98 1.97 -22.49
C ALA A 227 16.86 1.45 -21.35
N THR A 228 16.44 0.35 -20.75
CA THR A 228 17.29 -0.44 -19.86
C THR A 228 18.18 -1.34 -20.73
N ALA A 229 19.49 -1.27 -20.52
CA ALA A 229 20.43 -2.22 -21.12
C ALA A 229 20.26 -3.60 -20.47
N VAL A 230 19.64 -4.54 -21.19
CA VAL A 230 19.47 -5.94 -20.76
C VAL A 230 20.58 -6.77 -21.39
N LYS A 231 21.44 -7.36 -20.56
CA LYS A 231 22.38 -8.39 -21.04
C LYS A 231 21.60 -9.69 -21.23
N GLN A 232 21.60 -10.20 -22.45
CA GLN A 232 21.12 -11.56 -22.75
C GLN A 232 22.15 -12.60 -22.27
N ALA A 233 21.72 -13.85 -22.12
CA ALA A 233 22.60 -14.96 -21.72
C ALA A 233 23.80 -15.11 -22.68
N ASP A 234 23.60 -14.80 -23.96
CA ASP A 234 24.60 -14.84 -25.04
C ASP A 234 25.60 -13.65 -25.00
N GLY A 235 25.66 -12.91 -23.88
CA GLY A 235 26.58 -11.78 -23.67
C GLY A 235 26.21 -10.48 -24.41
N ARG A 236 25.27 -10.53 -25.37
CA ARG A 236 24.80 -9.36 -26.13
C ARG A 236 24.04 -8.38 -25.22
N ILE A 237 24.33 -7.09 -25.38
CA ILE A 237 23.60 -5.99 -24.73
C ILE A 237 22.45 -5.58 -25.65
N VAL A 238 21.21 -5.78 -25.20
CA VAL A 238 20.02 -5.32 -25.93
C VAL A 238 19.35 -4.21 -25.13
N TYR A 239 19.17 -3.06 -25.77
CA TYR A 239 18.43 -1.93 -25.21
C TYR A 239 16.93 -2.22 -25.32
N GLN A 240 16.29 -2.51 -24.19
CA GLN A 240 14.83 -2.65 -24.13
C GLN A 240 14.24 -1.44 -23.43
N ALA A 241 13.32 -0.74 -24.10
CA ALA A 241 12.50 0.27 -23.44
C ALA A 241 11.82 -0.33 -22.21
N LYS A 242 11.85 0.38 -21.07
CA LYS A 242 11.11 -0.05 -19.87
C LYS A 242 9.63 -0.07 -20.20
N LYS A 243 9.10 -1.27 -20.50
CA LYS A 243 7.66 -1.51 -20.61
C LYS A 243 7.03 -1.19 -19.26
N ARG A 244 6.46 0.01 -19.11
CA ARG A 244 5.39 0.18 -18.13
C ARG A 244 4.32 -0.85 -18.47
N PRO A 245 3.74 -1.56 -17.48
CA PRO A 245 2.67 -2.51 -17.75
C PRO A 245 1.56 -1.78 -18.52
N ASP A 246 1.17 -2.32 -19.67
CA ASP A 246 0.23 -1.65 -20.55
C ASP A 246 -1.07 -1.33 -19.79
N ILE A 247 -1.44 -0.05 -19.78
CA ILE A 247 -2.65 0.43 -19.09
C ILE A 247 -3.93 -0.14 -19.75
N LYS A 248 -3.79 -0.82 -20.89
CA LYS A 248 -4.82 -1.59 -21.59
C LYS A 248 -5.06 -2.97 -20.95
N SER A 249 -5.45 -2.98 -19.69
CA SER A 249 -6.23 -4.11 -19.18
C SER A 249 -7.26 -3.61 -18.17
N THR A 250 -8.53 -3.92 -18.41
CA THR A 250 -9.66 -3.72 -17.49
C THR A 250 -9.60 -4.68 -16.27
N ALA A 251 -8.42 -5.24 -15.99
CA ALA A 251 -8.14 -5.89 -14.72
C ALA A 251 -8.08 -4.80 -13.64
N GLN A 252 -8.98 -4.88 -12.66
CA GLN A 252 -8.98 -4.02 -11.49
C GLN A 252 -7.55 -3.92 -10.93
N LYS A 253 -6.97 -2.72 -10.90
CA LYS A 253 -5.61 -2.50 -10.39
C LYS A 253 -5.56 -2.96 -8.94
N LYS A 254 -5.08 -4.18 -8.71
CA LYS A 254 -4.97 -4.82 -7.39
C LYS A 254 -4.00 -4.01 -6.53
N VAL A 255 -4.52 -3.03 -5.80
CA VAL A 255 -3.70 -2.08 -5.05
C VAL A 255 -2.80 -2.84 -4.06
N ALA A 256 -1.55 -2.40 -3.95
CA ALA A 256 -0.57 -2.99 -3.06
C ALA A 256 -0.86 -2.55 -1.63
N ALA A 257 -0.86 -3.54 -0.72
CA ALA A 257 -1.14 -3.33 0.69
C ALA A 257 0.01 -3.92 1.51
N TYR A 258 0.42 -3.17 2.55
CA TYR A 258 1.60 -3.45 3.35
C TYR A 258 1.22 -3.49 4.82
N TYR A 259 1.80 -4.43 5.57
CA TYR A 259 1.57 -4.55 7.00
C TYR A 259 2.57 -3.68 7.77
N ILE A 260 2.04 -2.75 8.57
CA ILE A 260 2.84 -1.83 9.39
C ILE A 260 2.58 -2.13 10.86
N LYS A 261 3.67 -2.36 11.61
CA LYS A 261 3.64 -2.63 13.04
C LYS A 261 2.88 -1.50 13.76
N GLY A 262 1.87 -1.85 14.56
CA GLY A 262 1.04 -0.89 15.31
C GLY A 262 -0.12 -0.24 14.55
N LYS A 263 -0.12 -0.20 13.21
CA LYS A 263 -1.23 0.37 12.41
C LYS A 263 -2.02 -0.67 11.59
N GLY A 264 -1.45 -1.84 11.32
CA GLY A 264 -2.11 -2.92 10.57
C GLY A 264 -1.86 -2.83 9.06
N LEU A 265 -2.83 -3.30 8.26
CA LEU A 265 -2.68 -3.37 6.80
C LEU A 265 -3.11 -2.03 6.16
N ILE A 266 -2.16 -1.31 5.55
CA ILE A 266 -2.39 -0.02 4.91
C ILE A 266 -2.17 -0.14 3.40
N ASN A 267 -3.05 0.50 2.64
CA ASN A 267 -3.01 0.60 1.18
C ASN A 267 -2.05 1.71 0.70
N VAL A 268 -1.59 1.66 -0.55
CA VAL A 268 -0.81 2.75 -1.19
C VAL A 268 -1.44 4.13 -1.04
N LYS A 269 -2.79 4.21 -1.03
CA LYS A 269 -3.55 5.47 -0.85
C LYS A 269 -3.60 6.00 0.59
N GLY A 270 -2.99 5.32 1.57
CA GLY A 270 -3.17 5.63 3.00
C GLY A 270 -4.55 5.25 3.55
N GLU A 271 -5.26 4.35 2.87
CA GLU A 271 -6.49 3.74 3.38
C GLU A 271 -6.11 2.56 4.28
N LEU A 272 -6.61 2.56 5.52
CA LEU A 272 -6.55 1.40 6.39
C LEU A 272 -7.55 0.35 5.90
N PHE A 273 -7.10 -0.88 5.69
CA PHE A 273 -8.02 -2.00 5.70
C PHE A 273 -8.51 -2.18 7.12
N LYS A 274 -9.63 -1.52 7.45
CA LYS A 274 -10.45 -1.96 8.59
C LYS A 274 -10.64 -3.46 8.38
N LYS A 275 -10.19 -4.29 9.35
CA LYS A 275 -10.81 -5.60 9.48
C LYS A 275 -12.30 -5.29 9.56
N ALA A 276 -13.08 -5.76 8.61
CA ALA A 276 -14.49 -5.86 8.86
C ALA A 276 -14.58 -6.71 10.14
N LEU A 277 -14.94 -6.07 11.25
CA LEU A 277 -15.82 -6.75 12.18
C LEU A 277 -16.92 -7.28 11.26
N GLN A 278 -17.10 -8.58 11.19
CA GLN A 278 -18.31 -9.09 10.57
C GLN A 278 -19.43 -8.52 11.44
N GLU A 279 -20.03 -7.42 10.99
CA GLU A 279 -21.32 -6.99 11.46
C GLU A 279 -22.17 -8.26 11.35
N LYS A 280 -22.64 -8.74 12.51
CA LYS A 280 -23.47 -9.93 12.57
C LYS A 280 -24.80 -9.53 11.96
N ASN A 281 -24.87 -9.51 10.62
CA ASN A 281 -26.02 -9.10 9.82
C ASN A 281 -27.27 -9.66 10.49
N ASN A 282 -28.07 -8.75 11.05
CA ASN A 282 -28.97 -8.99 12.18
C ASN A 282 -29.48 -10.44 12.21
N THR A 283 -28.92 -11.26 13.10
CA THR A 283 -29.29 -12.68 13.20
C THR A 283 -30.75 -12.86 13.55
N VAL A 284 -31.38 -11.85 14.16
CA VAL A 284 -32.81 -11.78 14.45
C VAL A 284 -33.61 -11.62 13.15
N ASP A 285 -33.36 -10.57 12.37
CA ASP A 285 -34.08 -10.28 11.11
C ASP A 285 -33.94 -11.42 10.10
N ASN A 286 -32.73 -11.99 9.97
CA ASN A 286 -32.50 -13.15 9.12
C ASN A 286 -33.25 -14.40 9.62
N ASN A 287 -33.28 -14.66 10.92
CA ASN A 287 -34.05 -15.79 11.46
C ASN A 287 -35.57 -15.57 11.32
N ALA A 288 -36.06 -14.34 11.40
CA ALA A 288 -37.48 -14.00 11.19
C ALA A 288 -37.90 -14.26 9.73
N ASN A 289 -37.13 -13.74 8.76
CA ASN A 289 -37.37 -13.99 7.33
C ASN A 289 -37.28 -15.49 6.97
N ILE A 290 -36.36 -16.23 7.61
CA ILE A 290 -36.23 -17.69 7.45
C ILE A 290 -37.42 -18.42 8.10
N ALA A 291 -37.91 -17.98 9.26
CA ALA A 291 -39.09 -18.56 9.91
C ALA A 291 -40.35 -18.37 9.06
N GLU A 292 -40.53 -17.18 8.46
CA GLU A 292 -41.64 -16.91 7.55
C GLU A 292 -41.55 -17.73 6.26
N PHE A 293 -40.38 -17.79 5.62
CA PHE A 293 -40.16 -18.60 4.41
C PHE A 293 -40.38 -20.11 4.64
N LEU A 294 -40.02 -20.60 5.84
CA LEU A 294 -40.21 -22.00 6.21
C LEU A 294 -41.64 -22.31 6.62
N LYS A 295 -42.45 -21.33 7.05
CA LYS A 295 -43.78 -21.55 7.63
C LYS A 295 -44.66 -22.40 6.70
N GLY A 296 -45.03 -23.60 7.16
CA GLY A 296 -45.93 -24.50 6.44
C GLY A 296 -45.28 -25.44 5.39
N ARG A 297 -43.98 -25.29 5.05
CA ARG A 297 -43.27 -26.31 4.24
C ARG A 297 -43.05 -27.60 5.04
N ARG A 298 -43.00 -28.77 4.39
CA ARG A 298 -42.80 -30.08 5.06
C ARG A 298 -41.70 -30.95 4.45
N ASP A 299 -40.76 -30.33 3.73
CA ASP A 299 -39.61 -31.04 3.17
C ASP A 299 -38.60 -31.41 4.29
N ASN A 300 -37.92 -32.56 4.17
CA ASN A 300 -36.91 -32.98 5.15
C ASN A 300 -35.81 -31.92 5.38
N GLY A 301 -35.43 -31.18 4.34
CA GLY A 301 -34.49 -30.05 4.45
C GLY A 301 -35.06 -28.88 5.25
N SER A 302 -36.34 -28.56 5.07
CA SER A 302 -37.06 -27.51 5.81
C SER A 302 -37.11 -27.83 7.31
N GLU A 303 -37.42 -29.09 7.69
CA GLU A 303 -37.34 -29.52 9.10
C GLU A 303 -35.92 -29.44 9.68
N MET A 304 -34.91 -29.84 8.90
CA MET A 304 -33.52 -29.84 9.36
C MET A 304 -33.04 -28.42 9.66
N ILE A 305 -33.41 -27.44 8.81
CA ILE A 305 -33.07 -26.02 9.02
C ILE A 305 -33.78 -25.48 10.27
N ARG A 306 -35.06 -25.80 10.51
CA ARG A 306 -35.77 -25.39 11.76
C ARG A 306 -35.07 -25.93 13.01
N LYS A 307 -34.71 -27.22 13.02
CA LYS A 307 -33.99 -27.87 14.15
C LYS A 307 -32.61 -27.23 14.39
N LEU A 308 -31.86 -26.93 13.33
CA LEU A 308 -30.56 -26.26 13.42
C LEU A 308 -30.64 -24.79 13.85
N LYS A 309 -31.80 -24.14 13.69
CA LYS A 309 -32.02 -22.72 14.02
C LYS A 309 -32.83 -22.48 15.30
N GLY A 310 -33.40 -23.52 15.91
CA GLY A 310 -34.23 -23.39 17.12
C GLY A 310 -35.57 -22.70 16.88
N ILE A 311 -36.11 -22.77 15.66
CA ILE A 311 -37.40 -22.16 15.30
C ILE A 311 -38.51 -23.19 15.59
N GLU A 312 -39.30 -22.96 16.63
CA GLU A 312 -40.48 -23.77 16.92
C GLU A 312 -41.68 -23.32 16.08
N GLU A 313 -42.31 -24.26 15.37
CA GLU A 313 -43.64 -24.04 14.80
C GLU A 313 -44.71 -24.52 15.80
N GLU A 314 -45.81 -23.77 15.92
CA GLU A 314 -47.06 -24.30 16.45
C GLU A 314 -47.51 -25.48 15.59
N LYS A 315 -47.27 -26.69 16.08
CA LYS A 315 -47.67 -27.92 15.39
C LYS A 315 -49.20 -27.90 15.24
N PRO A 316 -49.75 -28.09 14.04
CA PRO A 316 -51.20 -28.27 13.91
C PRO A 316 -51.60 -29.46 14.78
N ARG A 317 -52.67 -29.30 15.57
CA ARG A 317 -53.21 -30.38 16.41
C ARG A 317 -53.38 -31.62 15.54
N TYR A 318 -52.63 -32.68 15.88
CA TYR A 318 -52.90 -34.00 15.33
C TYR A 318 -54.36 -34.33 15.62
N SER A 319 -55.12 -34.73 14.60
CA SER A 319 -56.55 -35.05 14.72
C SER A 319 -56.82 -36.28 15.59
N LEU A 320 -55.78 -37.01 15.98
CA LEU A 320 -55.79 -38.16 16.88
C LEU A 320 -54.71 -38.00 17.95
N THR A 321 -55.06 -38.23 19.20
CA THR A 321 -54.12 -38.16 20.34
C THR A 321 -53.05 -39.25 20.24
N LYS A 322 -51.90 -39.06 20.92
CA LYS A 322 -50.82 -40.07 20.95
C LYS A 322 -51.31 -41.46 21.40
N GLU A 323 -52.25 -41.47 22.36
CA GLU A 323 -52.89 -42.69 22.87
C GLU A 323 -53.76 -43.39 21.81
N ALA A 324 -54.47 -42.63 20.97
CA ALA A 324 -55.23 -43.18 19.85
C ALA A 324 -54.31 -43.77 18.77
N LEU A 325 -53.17 -43.13 18.50
CA LEU A 325 -52.14 -43.63 17.58
C LEU A 325 -51.45 -44.91 18.10
N GLN A 326 -51.25 -45.04 19.42
CA GLN A 326 -50.78 -46.29 20.04
C GLN A 326 -51.82 -47.40 19.97
N LYS A 327 -53.11 -47.12 20.26
CA LYS A 327 -54.20 -48.11 20.13
C LYS A 327 -54.41 -48.59 18.68
N MET A 328 -54.04 -47.79 17.69
CA MET A 328 -54.10 -48.13 16.26
C MET A 328 -52.83 -48.82 15.73
N GLY A 329 -51.82 -49.09 16.57
CA GLY A 329 -50.57 -49.76 16.17
C GLY A 329 -49.68 -48.98 15.19
N LEU A 330 -49.91 -47.67 15.04
CA LEU A 330 -49.25 -46.80 14.04
C LEU A 330 -48.24 -45.81 14.66
N GLY A 331 -48.01 -45.87 15.97
CA GLY A 331 -46.91 -45.16 16.63
C GLY A 331 -45.59 -45.92 16.51
N LYS A 332 -44.46 -45.18 16.57
CA LYS A 332 -43.20 -45.83 16.99
C LYS A 332 -43.45 -46.44 18.37
N ASN A 333 -43.26 -47.75 18.50
CA ASN A 333 -43.21 -48.39 19.81
C ASN A 333 -42.16 -47.64 20.64
N VAL A 334 -42.59 -47.15 21.80
CA VAL A 334 -41.64 -46.78 22.85
C VAL A 334 -40.98 -48.09 23.22
N LEU A 335 -39.69 -48.16 22.92
CA LEU A 335 -38.86 -49.32 23.25
C LEU A 335 -38.86 -49.47 24.77
N SER A 336 -38.78 -50.69 25.28
CA SER A 336 -38.60 -50.84 26.73
C SER A 336 -37.29 -50.14 27.15
N GLU A 337 -37.19 -49.69 28.41
CA GLU A 337 -35.97 -49.03 28.88
C GLU A 337 -34.73 -49.92 28.66
N GLU A 338 -34.90 -51.24 28.77
CA GLU A 338 -33.89 -52.25 28.43
C GLU A 338 -33.47 -52.25 26.94
N GLU A 339 -34.42 -52.07 26.02
CA GLU A 339 -34.13 -51.97 24.57
C GLU A 339 -33.47 -50.63 24.19
N GLU A 340 -33.80 -49.54 24.88
CA GLU A 340 -33.12 -48.24 24.70
C GLU A 340 -31.68 -48.31 25.22
N GLU A 341 -31.46 -48.93 26.39
CA GLU A 341 -30.12 -49.20 26.90
C GLU A 341 -29.32 -50.14 25.98
N ALA A 342 -29.92 -51.22 25.48
CA ALA A 342 -29.25 -52.14 24.54
C ALA A 342 -28.80 -51.43 23.25
N LYS A 343 -29.62 -50.51 22.74
CA LYS A 343 -29.26 -49.67 21.58
C LYS A 343 -28.18 -48.65 21.90
N LYS A 344 -28.21 -48.05 23.10
CA LYS A 344 -27.15 -47.14 23.55
C LYS A 344 -25.80 -47.85 23.69
N ARG A 345 -25.79 -49.05 24.32
CA ARG A 345 -24.59 -49.89 24.49
C ARG A 345 -23.97 -50.31 23.15
N SER A 346 -24.80 -50.69 22.17
CA SER A 346 -24.32 -51.06 20.83
C SER A 346 -23.81 -49.86 20.01
N PHE A 347 -24.43 -48.68 20.16
CA PHE A 347 -23.94 -47.45 19.54
C PHE A 347 -22.60 -46.99 20.12
N ASP A 348 -22.45 -47.07 21.46
CA ASP A 348 -21.19 -46.74 22.14
C ASP A 348 -20.05 -47.69 21.72
N ALA A 349 -20.34 -48.99 21.54
CA ALA A 349 -19.36 -49.96 21.03
C ALA A 349 -18.86 -49.61 19.61
N LEU A 350 -19.78 -49.35 18.68
CA LEU A 350 -19.46 -48.93 17.31
C LEU A 350 -18.67 -47.60 17.27
N SER A 351 -18.97 -46.67 18.18
CA SER A 351 -18.25 -45.40 18.29
C SER A 351 -16.78 -45.59 18.72
N LYS A 352 -16.52 -46.58 19.60
CA LYS A 352 -15.15 -46.92 20.05
C LYS A 352 -14.35 -47.65 18.98
N GLU A 353 -14.96 -48.58 18.24
CA GLU A 353 -14.28 -49.27 17.13
C GLU A 353 -13.90 -48.30 16.00
N THR A 354 -14.77 -47.35 15.67
CA THR A 354 -14.47 -46.32 14.65
C THR A 354 -13.37 -45.37 15.10
N GLN A 355 -13.32 -44.96 16.37
CA GLN A 355 -12.20 -44.18 16.93
C GLN A 355 -10.87 -44.97 16.91
N ALA A 356 -10.88 -46.24 17.34
CA ALA A 356 -9.68 -47.09 17.35
C ALA A 356 -9.09 -47.34 15.95
N ASN A 357 -9.91 -47.32 14.89
CA ASN A 357 -9.44 -47.41 13.51
C ASN A 357 -8.86 -46.08 12.98
N ILE A 358 -9.24 -44.93 13.53
CA ILE A 358 -8.70 -43.61 13.13
C ILE A 358 -7.28 -43.40 13.66
N GLU A 359 -6.96 -43.95 14.84
CA GLU A 359 -5.62 -43.86 15.45
C GLU A 359 -4.58 -44.76 14.75
N LYS A 360 -5.02 -45.86 14.11
CA LYS A 360 -4.16 -46.79 13.36
C LYS A 360 -3.78 -46.31 11.94
N LYS A 361 -3.51 -45.01 11.77
CA LYS A 361 -2.95 -44.52 10.49
C LYS A 361 -1.49 -44.99 10.33
N PRO A 362 -1.11 -45.59 9.18
CA PRO A 362 0.26 -46.02 8.96
C PRO A 362 1.20 -44.82 8.92
N ARG A 363 2.35 -44.93 9.59
CA ARG A 363 3.43 -43.94 9.49
C ARG A 363 4.04 -44.05 8.10
N PHE A 364 3.87 -43.02 7.27
CA PHE A 364 4.61 -42.92 6.01
C PHE A 364 6.10 -42.78 6.30
N ILE A 365 6.90 -43.73 5.79
CA ILE A 365 8.35 -43.61 5.73
C ILE A 365 8.67 -42.73 4.53
N LEU A 366 9.35 -41.61 4.75
CA LEU A 366 9.93 -40.81 3.68
C LEU A 366 11.22 -41.51 3.21
N LEU A 367 11.25 -41.86 1.92
CA LEU A 367 12.44 -42.21 1.15
C LEU A 367 12.87 -40.99 0.33
#